data_AF-A0A817B353-F1
#
_entry.id   AF-A0A817B353-F1
#
_cell.length_a   1.000
_cell.length_b   1.000
_cell.length_c   1.000
_cell.angle_alpha   90.00
_cell.angle_beta   90.00
_cell.angle_gamma   90.00
#
_symmetry.space_group_name_H-M   'P 1'
#
loop_
_entity.id
_entity.type
_entity.pdbx_description
1 polymer ?
#
loop_
_entity_poly.entity_id
_entity_poly.type
_entity_poly.pdbx_seq_one_letter_code
_entity_poly.pdbx_strand_id
1 'polypeptide(L)'
;MASRKALINIHRIIRSTAVVNRRSVIPAAAARSHPIFRNGVDFAPRFFCGNTSSPQNFDIDLSSEEKKRITINRLLYRSKQRGFLELDLVLGNWVEENVNSMDENTVKSLIHVLDLENPDLWKWLTGQEQPPEIVSSNPVFLALHKKVMTNLNKHAAPETRAEAGQPWVKGWDDFKRGRDAPISGNQ
;
A
#
# COMPACT_ATOMS: atom_id res chain seq x y z
N MET A 1 39.86 6.13 47.84
CA MET A 1 38.67 6.71 47.19
C MET A 1 38.08 5.69 46.23
N ALA A 2 36.81 5.37 46.14
CA ALA A 2 35.63 5.47 47.00
C ALA A 2 34.64 4.43 46.40
N SER A 3 33.96 3.67 47.25
CA SER A 3 33.08 2.56 46.86
C SER A 3 31.95 2.98 45.93
N ARG A 4 31.70 2.14 44.92
CA ARG A 4 30.58 2.25 43.99
C ARG A 4 29.37 1.47 44.51
N LYS A 5 28.18 2.00 44.16
CA LYS A 5 26.85 1.35 44.04
C LYS A 5 25.98 1.31 45.30
N ALA A 6 25.05 2.27 45.38
CA ALA A 6 23.80 2.12 46.11
C ALA A 6 22.72 1.62 45.14
N LEU A 7 22.12 0.47 45.48
CA LEU A 7 20.90 -0.08 44.89
C LEU A 7 19.70 0.58 45.58
N ILE A 8 18.84 1.26 44.84
CA ILE A 8 17.53 1.69 45.35
C ILE A 8 16.48 0.81 44.69
N ASN A 9 15.99 -0.13 45.50
CA ASN A 9 14.95 -1.09 45.18
C ASN A 9 13.60 -0.45 45.54
N ILE A 10 12.80 -0.03 44.56
CA ILE A 10 11.46 0.52 44.80
C ILE A 10 10.43 -0.54 44.41
N HIS A 11 9.96 -1.28 45.40
CA HIS A 11 8.79 -2.16 45.27
C HIS A 11 7.52 -1.31 45.12
N ARG A 12 6.96 -1.27 43.91
CA ARG A 12 5.64 -0.68 43.65
C ARG A 12 4.56 -1.69 44.00
N ILE A 13 3.96 -1.53 45.18
CA ILE A 13 2.78 -2.28 45.64
C ILE A 13 1.55 -1.71 44.91
N ILE A 14 0.96 -2.49 44.00
CA ILE A 14 -0.36 -2.21 43.44
C ILE A 14 -1.36 -3.13 44.14
N ARG A 15 -2.25 -2.55 44.95
CA ARG A 15 -3.37 -3.26 45.56
C ARG A 15 -4.44 -3.56 44.50
N SER A 16 -4.71 -4.83 44.27
CA SER A 16 -5.89 -5.31 43.55
C SER A 16 -7.12 -5.18 44.44
N THR A 17 -8.20 -4.60 43.93
CA THR A 17 -9.56 -4.87 44.42
C THR A 17 -10.47 -5.08 43.21
N ALA A 18 -10.93 -6.31 43.06
CA ALA A 18 -11.99 -6.70 42.15
C ALA A 18 -13.30 -6.66 42.93
N VAL A 19 -14.32 -5.95 42.43
CA VAL A 19 -15.71 -6.21 42.80
C VAL A 19 -16.59 -6.08 41.57
N VAL A 20 -17.20 -7.22 41.25
CA VAL A 20 -18.32 -7.42 40.34
C VAL A 20 -19.56 -6.73 40.90
N ASN A 21 -20.33 -6.01 40.08
CA ASN A 21 -21.77 -6.00 40.28
C ASN A 21 -22.54 -5.85 38.96
N ARG A 22 -23.35 -6.87 38.67
CA ARG A 22 -24.39 -6.87 37.64
C ARG A 22 -25.57 -6.04 38.14
N ARG A 23 -26.20 -5.25 37.28
CA ARG A 23 -27.65 -5.00 37.32
C ARG A 23 -28.13 -4.43 35.97
N SER A 24 -28.95 -5.24 35.32
CA SER A 24 -29.82 -4.92 34.19
C SER A 24 -30.94 -3.97 34.62
N VAL A 25 -31.14 -2.84 33.94
CA VAL A 25 -32.45 -2.17 33.79
C VAL A 25 -32.43 -1.33 32.51
N ILE A 26 -33.33 -1.65 31.57
CA ILE A 26 -33.75 -0.79 30.46
C ILE A 26 -34.74 0.24 31.03
N PRO A 27 -34.70 1.51 30.58
CA PRO A 27 -35.98 2.14 30.28
C PRO A 27 -36.01 2.90 28.93
N ALA A 28 -37.24 2.89 28.43
CA ALA A 28 -37.79 3.46 27.23
C ALA A 28 -37.52 4.96 26.98
N ALA A 29 -37.66 5.30 25.71
CA ALA A 29 -37.63 6.64 25.13
C ALA A 29 -38.55 7.65 25.83
N ALA A 30 -38.04 8.87 26.00
CA ALA A 30 -38.86 10.07 26.13
C ALA A 30 -38.11 11.25 25.49
N ALA A 31 -38.67 11.76 24.40
CA ALA A 31 -38.24 12.99 23.75
C ALA A 31 -38.42 14.19 24.69
N ARG A 32 -37.36 14.98 24.89
CA ARG A 32 -37.46 16.36 25.40
C ARG A 32 -36.51 17.25 24.62
N SER A 33 -37.11 18.08 23.78
CA SER A 33 -36.48 19.21 23.11
C SER A 33 -36.29 20.37 24.09
N HIS A 34 -35.05 20.75 24.36
CA HIS A 34 -34.71 22.03 24.97
C HIS A 34 -33.73 22.75 24.04
N PRO A 35 -34.02 23.99 23.57
CA PRO A 35 -33.11 24.73 22.74
C PRO A 35 -32.05 25.40 23.63
N ILE A 36 -30.84 24.86 23.64
CA ILE A 36 -29.70 25.56 24.22
C ILE A 36 -29.12 26.45 23.12
N PHE A 37 -29.46 27.74 23.19
CA PHE A 37 -28.68 28.79 22.56
C PHE A 37 -27.25 28.74 23.10
N ARG A 38 -26.28 28.37 22.26
CA ARG A 38 -24.86 28.53 22.58
C ARG A 38 -24.15 29.07 21.35
N ASN A 39 -23.82 30.36 21.40
CA ASN A 39 -22.81 30.97 20.55
C ASN A 39 -21.53 30.15 20.67
N GLY A 40 -21.13 29.50 19.57
CA GLY A 40 -19.93 28.69 19.49
C GLY A 40 -19.48 28.71 18.05
N VAL A 41 -18.40 29.46 17.81
CA VAL A 41 -17.58 29.47 16.59
C VAL A 41 -17.70 28.19 15.78
N ASP A 42 -18.13 28.33 14.53
CA ASP A 42 -18.29 27.25 13.54
C ASP A 42 -16.94 26.57 13.27
N PHE A 43 -16.56 25.61 14.11
CA PHE A 43 -15.70 24.52 13.70
C PHE A 43 -16.55 23.58 12.87
N ALA A 44 -16.83 23.99 11.63
CA ALA A 44 -17.33 23.09 10.62
C ALA A 44 -16.37 21.87 10.58
N PRO A 45 -16.84 20.64 10.86
CA PRO A 45 -16.09 19.51 10.40
C PRO A 45 -16.14 19.66 8.88
N ARG A 46 -14.99 19.81 8.23
CA ARG A 46 -14.92 19.59 6.79
C ARG A 46 -15.30 18.13 6.61
N PHE A 47 -16.60 17.90 6.45
CA PHE A 47 -17.13 16.72 5.82
C PHE A 47 -16.37 16.62 4.50
N PHE A 48 -15.41 15.70 4.44
CA PHE A 48 -14.91 15.20 3.17
C PHE A 48 -16.08 14.44 2.56
N CYS A 49 -16.98 15.20 1.93
CA CYS A 49 -17.94 14.67 0.98
C CYS A 49 -17.15 14.11 -0.20
N GLY A 50 -17.59 12.95 -0.69
CA GLY A 50 -16.88 12.10 -1.61
C GLY A 50 -16.49 12.82 -2.90
N ASN A 51 -15.24 12.62 -3.31
CA ASN A 51 -14.88 12.81 -4.69
C ASN A 51 -15.19 11.52 -5.45
N THR A 52 -16.30 11.60 -6.19
CA THR A 52 -16.42 11.10 -7.56
C THR A 52 -15.17 10.36 -8.06
N SER A 53 -15.35 9.07 -8.35
CA SER A 53 -14.52 8.33 -9.29
C SER A 53 -14.67 8.94 -10.69
N SER A 54 -14.24 10.19 -10.88
CA SER A 54 -13.95 10.67 -12.21
C SER A 54 -12.64 9.99 -12.60
N PRO A 55 -12.59 9.24 -13.71
CA PRO A 55 -11.32 8.94 -14.33
C PRO A 55 -10.61 10.27 -14.46
N GLN A 56 -9.38 10.36 -13.95
CA GLN A 56 -8.54 11.52 -14.21
C GLN A 56 -8.39 11.55 -15.74
N ASN A 57 -9.16 12.40 -16.42
CA ASN A 57 -8.94 12.65 -17.85
C ASN A 57 -7.56 13.29 -17.95
N PHE A 58 -6.55 12.44 -18.11
CA PHE A 58 -5.22 12.85 -18.47
C PHE A 58 -5.30 13.30 -19.92
N ASP A 59 -5.52 14.59 -20.12
CA ASP A 59 -5.36 15.23 -21.42
C ASP A 59 -3.86 15.18 -21.78
N ILE A 60 -3.47 14.09 -22.44
CA ILE A 60 -2.11 13.90 -22.94
C ILE A 60 -1.99 14.74 -24.20
N ASP A 61 -1.44 15.94 -24.05
CA ASP A 61 -1.13 16.83 -25.15
C ASP A 61 0.38 16.79 -25.43
N LEU A 62 0.78 16.04 -26.45
CA LEU A 62 2.17 15.97 -26.92
C LEU A 62 2.48 16.97 -28.05
N SER A 63 1.59 17.93 -28.34
CA SER A 63 1.79 18.90 -29.45
C SER A 63 2.97 19.85 -29.25
N SER A 64 3.37 20.08 -28.00
CA SER A 64 4.48 20.96 -27.62
C SER A 64 5.50 20.19 -26.81
N GLU A 65 6.78 20.42 -27.12
CA GLU A 65 7.90 19.85 -26.37
C GLU A 65 7.83 20.15 -24.86
N GLU A 66 7.33 21.33 -24.48
CA GLU A 66 7.18 21.70 -23.07
C GLU A 66 6.09 20.86 -22.38
N LYS A 67 4.94 20.67 -23.05
CA LYS A 67 3.84 19.85 -22.52
C LYS A 67 4.24 18.37 -22.43
N LYS A 68 5.00 17.88 -23.41
CA LYS A 68 5.60 16.55 -23.37
C LYS A 68 6.50 16.39 -22.15
N ARG A 69 7.44 17.32 -21.92
CA ARG A 69 8.34 17.29 -20.74
C ARG A 69 7.57 17.29 -19.42
N ILE A 70 6.57 18.15 -19.28
CA ILE A 70 5.72 18.20 -18.07
C ILE A 70 5.03 16.85 -17.84
N THR A 71 4.49 16.24 -18.91
CA THR A 71 3.81 14.94 -18.84
C THR A 71 4.77 13.84 -18.41
N ILE A 72 5.96 13.78 -19.03
CA ILE A 72 7.01 12.82 -18.70
C ILE A 72 7.44 12.96 -17.23
N ASN A 73 7.70 14.18 -16.77
CA ASN A 73 8.10 14.43 -15.39
C ASN A 73 7.02 13.99 -14.39
N ARG A 74 5.75 14.22 -14.72
CA ARG A 74 4.62 13.76 -13.90
C ARG A 74 4.55 12.23 -13.84
N LEU A 75 4.75 11.54 -14.96
CA LEU A 75 4.74 10.07 -15.02
C LEU A 75 5.90 9.48 -14.21
N LEU A 76 7.10 10.03 -14.37
CA LEU A 76 8.28 9.64 -13.59
C LEU A 76 8.02 9.79 -12.10
N TYR A 77 7.53 10.95 -11.68
CA TYR A 77 7.19 11.20 -10.28
C TYR A 77 6.15 10.19 -9.76
N ARG A 78 5.06 9.98 -10.49
CA ARG A 78 3.99 9.05 -10.09
C ARG A 78 4.42 7.57 -10.12
N SER A 79 5.42 7.22 -10.92
CA SER A 79 6.01 5.88 -10.92
C SER A 79 6.91 5.60 -9.71
N LYS A 80 7.45 6.64 -9.06
CA LYS A 80 8.43 6.54 -7.96
C LYS A 80 7.86 6.86 -6.58
N GLN A 81 6.64 7.38 -6.49
CA GLN A 81 6.03 7.85 -5.24
C GLN A 81 4.75 7.10 -4.89
N ARG A 82 4.85 5.77 -4.77
CA ARG A 82 3.69 4.93 -4.43
C ARG A 82 3.70 4.47 -2.98
N GLY A 83 4.84 4.58 -2.29
CA GLY A 83 5.02 4.11 -0.92
C GLY A 83 5.30 2.60 -0.85
N PHE A 84 5.65 1.99 -1.99
CA PHE A 84 6.07 0.60 -2.08
C PHE A 84 7.39 0.55 -2.85
N LEU A 85 8.50 0.52 -2.10
CA LEU A 85 9.84 0.77 -2.63
C LEU A 85 10.21 -0.19 -3.76
N GLU A 86 9.85 -1.46 -3.63
CA GLU A 86 10.11 -2.51 -4.61
C GLU A 86 9.42 -2.20 -5.94
N LEU A 87 8.15 -1.80 -5.88
CA LEU A 87 7.38 -1.40 -7.04
C LEU A 87 7.91 -0.09 -7.64
N ASP A 88 8.27 0.88 -6.79
CA ASP A 88 8.82 2.17 -7.19
C ASP A 88 10.16 2.00 -7.94
N LEU A 89 11.02 1.06 -7.54
CA LEU A 89 12.26 0.74 -8.23
C LEU A 89 12.02 0.06 -9.58
N VAL A 90 11.11 -0.93 -9.63
CA VAL A 90 10.82 -1.66 -10.86
C VAL A 90 10.15 -0.75 -11.90
N LEU A 91 9.09 -0.05 -11.51
CA LEU A 91 8.36 0.87 -12.39
C LEU A 91 9.20 2.09 -12.74
N GLY A 92 9.83 2.72 -11.75
CA GLY A 92 10.64 3.92 -11.95
C GLY A 92 11.75 3.71 -12.95
N ASN A 93 12.53 2.63 -12.82
CA ASN A 93 13.62 2.32 -13.75
C ASN A 93 13.08 2.02 -15.16
N TRP A 94 11.97 1.29 -15.27
CA TRP A 94 11.38 0.99 -16.58
C TRP A 94 10.87 2.27 -17.26
N VAL A 95 10.20 3.16 -16.53
CA VAL A 95 9.72 4.43 -17.09
C VAL A 95 10.89 5.30 -17.52
N GLU A 96 11.95 5.43 -16.71
CA GLU A 96 13.14 6.22 -17.08
C GLU A 96 13.79 5.76 -18.38
N GLU A 97 13.86 4.44 -18.61
CA GLU A 97 14.45 3.87 -19.83
C GLU A 97 13.58 4.07 -21.08
N ASN A 98 12.24 4.08 -20.92
CA ASN A 98 11.32 4.01 -22.07
C ASN A 98 10.61 5.34 -22.37
N VAL A 99 10.42 6.21 -21.40
CA VAL A 99 9.53 7.39 -21.49
C VAL A 99 9.91 8.38 -22.60
N ASN A 100 11.19 8.45 -22.98
CA ASN A 100 11.66 9.34 -24.04
C ASN A 100 11.24 8.87 -25.45
N SER A 101 11.00 7.57 -25.62
CA SER A 101 10.71 6.92 -26.90
C SER A 101 9.25 6.44 -27.04
N MET A 102 8.39 6.78 -26.08
CA MET A 102 6.99 6.33 -26.07
C MET A 102 6.07 7.21 -26.93
N ASP A 103 5.17 6.54 -27.65
CA ASP A 103 4.04 7.16 -28.36
C ASP A 103 2.87 7.46 -27.42
N GLU A 104 1.94 8.32 -27.85
CA GLU A 104 0.74 8.71 -27.10
C GLU A 104 -0.07 7.50 -26.59
N ASN A 105 -0.24 6.48 -27.42
CA ASN A 105 -0.98 5.27 -27.07
C ASN A 105 -0.30 4.47 -25.96
N THR A 106 1.04 4.42 -26.01
CA THR A 106 1.85 3.74 -25.00
C THR A 106 1.85 4.54 -23.69
N VAL A 107 1.85 5.88 -23.77
CA VAL A 107 1.70 6.76 -22.59
C VAL A 107 0.32 6.56 -21.94
N LYS A 108 -0.77 6.48 -22.71
CA LYS A 108 -2.12 6.13 -22.21
C LYS A 108 -2.12 4.79 -21.49
N SER A 109 -1.48 3.80 -22.11
CA SER A 109 -1.35 2.46 -21.56
C SER A 109 -0.57 2.47 -20.24
N LEU A 110 0.49 3.28 -20.13
CA LEU A 110 1.26 3.46 -18.90
C LEU A 110 0.42 4.14 -17.81
N ILE A 111 -0.33 5.18 -18.14
CA ILE A 111 -1.22 5.84 -17.17
C ILE A 111 -2.23 4.84 -16.59
N HIS A 112 -2.84 4.02 -17.45
CA HIS A 112 -3.75 2.97 -17.00
C HIS A 112 -3.07 1.99 -16.03
N VAL A 113 -1.82 1.58 -16.28
CA VAL A 113 -1.06 0.73 -15.35
C VAL A 113 -0.75 1.47 -14.04
N LEU A 114 -0.41 2.76 -14.11
CA LEU A 114 -0.11 3.57 -12.95
C LEU A 114 -1.34 3.86 -12.07
N ASP A 115 -2.55 3.75 -12.59
CA ASP A 115 -3.78 3.95 -11.80
C ASP A 115 -4.27 2.69 -11.08
N LEU A 116 -3.64 1.53 -11.32
CA LEU A 116 -3.92 0.29 -10.61
C LEU A 116 -3.45 0.35 -9.14
N GLU A 117 -4.11 -0.43 -8.28
CA GLU A 117 -3.74 -0.55 -6.88
C GLU A 117 -2.38 -1.25 -6.71
N ASN A 118 -1.53 -0.73 -5.82
CA ASN A 118 -0.16 -1.22 -5.65
C ASN A 118 -0.07 -2.71 -5.23
N PRO A 119 -0.88 -3.22 -4.27
CA PRO A 119 -0.78 -4.61 -3.85
C PRO A 119 -1.11 -5.59 -4.98
N ASP A 120 -2.17 -5.31 -5.73
CA ASP A 120 -2.63 -6.15 -6.82
C ASP A 120 -1.66 -6.10 -8.01
N LEU A 121 -1.20 -4.89 -8.36
CA LEU A 121 -0.20 -4.72 -9.41
C LEU A 121 1.08 -5.51 -9.11
N TRP A 122 1.55 -5.51 -7.86
CA TRP A 122 2.73 -6.26 -7.47
C TRP A 122 2.53 -7.78 -7.56
N LYS A 123 1.38 -8.30 -7.11
CA LYS A 123 1.05 -9.72 -7.23
C LYS A 123 1.03 -10.18 -8.68
N TRP A 124 0.46 -9.38 -9.57
CA TRP A 124 0.42 -9.70 -11.00
C TRP A 124 1.81 -9.64 -11.64
N LEU A 125 2.64 -8.65 -11.29
CA LEU A 125 3.99 -8.51 -11.83
C LEU A 125 4.92 -9.65 -11.38
N THR A 126 4.75 -10.16 -10.17
CA THR A 126 5.54 -11.26 -9.61
C THR A 126 5.01 -12.64 -9.97
N GLY A 127 3.88 -12.74 -10.67
CA GLY A 127 3.25 -14.00 -11.08
C GLY A 127 2.54 -14.75 -9.95
N GLN A 128 2.24 -14.08 -8.83
CA GLN A 128 1.54 -14.67 -7.68
C GLN A 128 0.04 -14.86 -7.95
N GLU A 129 -0.55 -13.91 -8.68
CA GLU A 129 -1.95 -13.97 -9.11
C GLU A 129 -2.04 -13.68 -10.60
N GLN A 130 -3.07 -14.22 -11.26
CA GLN A 130 -3.32 -13.91 -12.66
C GLN A 130 -3.94 -12.52 -12.80
N PRO A 131 -3.38 -11.65 -13.67
CA PRO A 131 -3.98 -10.35 -13.93
C PRO A 131 -5.32 -10.50 -14.66
N PRO A 132 -6.28 -9.59 -14.40
CA PRO A 132 -7.49 -9.47 -15.23
C PRO A 132 -7.12 -9.25 -16.70
N GLU A 133 -8.00 -9.70 -17.62
CA GLU A 133 -7.78 -9.62 -19.06
C GLU A 133 -7.50 -8.19 -19.57
N ILE A 134 -8.15 -7.20 -18.95
CA ILE A 134 -7.97 -5.77 -19.23
C ILE A 134 -6.51 -5.33 -18.97
N VAL A 135 -5.90 -5.84 -17.91
CA VAL A 135 -4.51 -5.53 -17.55
C VAL A 135 -3.53 -6.37 -18.36
N SER A 136 -3.86 -7.65 -18.60
CA SER A 136 -3.04 -8.57 -19.39
C SER A 136 -2.87 -8.12 -20.85
N SER A 137 -3.91 -7.53 -21.45
CA SER A 137 -3.86 -7.00 -22.82
C SER A 137 -3.02 -5.74 -22.98
N ASN A 138 -2.65 -5.06 -21.90
CA ASN A 138 -1.91 -3.80 -21.94
C ASN A 138 -0.43 -4.02 -22.31
N PRO A 139 0.10 -3.34 -23.35
CA PRO A 139 1.47 -3.56 -23.82
C PRO A 139 2.54 -3.16 -22.79
N VAL A 140 2.28 -2.12 -21.99
CA VAL A 140 3.21 -1.64 -20.95
C VAL A 140 3.29 -2.65 -19.81
N PHE A 141 2.14 -3.20 -19.40
CA PHE A 141 2.10 -4.24 -18.37
C PHE A 141 2.87 -5.49 -18.81
N LEU A 142 2.67 -5.95 -20.05
CA LEU A 142 3.40 -7.10 -20.60
C LEU A 142 4.92 -6.88 -20.62
N ALA A 143 5.36 -5.68 -21.00
CA ALA A 143 6.78 -5.33 -21.01
C ALA A 143 7.39 -5.34 -19.59
N LEU A 144 6.67 -4.78 -18.61
CA LEU A 144 7.06 -4.79 -17.20
C LEU A 144 7.12 -6.21 -16.63
N HIS A 145 6.05 -6.98 -16.83
CA HIS A 145 5.96 -8.37 -16.38
C HIS A 145 7.11 -9.20 -16.97
N LYS A 146 7.42 -9.04 -18.26
CA LYS A 146 8.57 -9.71 -18.89
C LYS A 146 9.91 -9.32 -18.24
N LYS A 147 10.13 -8.03 -17.94
CA LYS A 147 11.36 -7.55 -17.26
C LYS A 147 11.48 -8.16 -15.86
N VAL A 148 10.40 -8.16 -15.09
CA VAL A 148 10.35 -8.75 -13.74
C VAL A 148 10.61 -10.25 -13.78
N MET A 149 9.91 -10.99 -14.64
CA MET A 149 10.10 -12.44 -14.77
C MET A 149 11.52 -12.82 -15.21
N THR A 150 12.13 -12.03 -16.10
CA THR A 150 13.54 -12.22 -16.49
C THR A 150 14.47 -12.01 -15.30
N ASN A 151 14.22 -10.99 -14.47
CA ASN A 151 15.00 -10.72 -13.26
C ASN A 151 14.85 -11.87 -12.24
N LEU A 152 13.61 -12.32 -11.99
CA LEU A 152 13.33 -13.44 -11.10
C LEU A 152 14.01 -14.73 -11.56
N ASN A 153 13.99 -15.03 -12.87
CA ASN A 153 14.68 -16.19 -13.42
C ASN A 153 16.20 -16.13 -13.31
N LYS A 154 16.78 -14.92 -13.29
CA LYS A 154 18.22 -14.72 -13.16
C LYS A 154 18.69 -14.75 -11.71
N HIS A 155 17.90 -14.24 -10.79
CA HIS A 155 18.34 -13.93 -9.41
C HIS A 155 17.62 -14.73 -8.31
N ALA A 156 16.53 -15.44 -8.62
CA ALA A 156 15.77 -16.21 -7.65
C ALA A 156 15.61 -17.68 -8.08
N ALA A 157 15.90 -18.60 -7.15
CA ALA A 157 15.59 -20.01 -7.31
C ALA A 157 14.06 -20.21 -7.46
N PRO A 158 13.61 -21.22 -8.22
CA PRO A 158 12.18 -21.48 -8.37
C PRO A 158 11.52 -21.90 -7.05
N GLU A 159 12.25 -22.60 -6.18
CA GLU A 159 11.77 -23.13 -4.89
C GLU A 159 11.46 -22.03 -3.86
N THR A 160 12.07 -20.85 -3.99
CA THR A 160 11.82 -19.72 -3.07
C THR A 160 10.69 -18.80 -3.55
N ARG A 161 10.04 -19.13 -4.67
CA ARG A 161 8.92 -18.36 -5.21
C ARG A 161 7.63 -18.77 -4.52
N ALA A 162 6.76 -17.79 -4.28
CA ALA A 162 5.41 -18.08 -3.84
C ALA A 162 4.65 -18.85 -4.93
N GLU A 163 3.95 -19.92 -4.53
CA GLU A 163 3.04 -20.62 -5.43
C GLU A 163 1.90 -19.70 -5.86
N ALA A 164 1.47 -19.81 -7.12
CA ALA A 164 0.38 -19.01 -7.65
C ALA A 164 -0.91 -19.28 -6.85
N GLY A 165 -1.53 -18.21 -6.34
CA GLY A 165 -2.76 -18.27 -5.55
C GLY A 165 -2.56 -18.48 -4.04
N GLN A 166 -1.33 -18.64 -3.54
CA GLN A 166 -1.07 -18.66 -2.10
C GLN A 166 -0.89 -17.24 -1.55
N PRO A 167 -1.46 -16.91 -0.37
CA PRO A 167 -1.23 -15.62 0.27
C PRO A 167 0.24 -15.48 0.67
N TRP A 168 0.71 -14.23 0.80
CA TRP A 168 2.06 -13.95 1.31
C TRP A 168 2.29 -14.70 2.62
N VAL A 169 3.41 -15.42 2.71
CA VAL A 169 3.93 -15.89 4.00
C VAL A 169 4.24 -14.64 4.80
N LYS A 170 3.30 -14.25 5.65
CA LYS A 170 3.49 -13.15 6.57
C LYS A 170 4.55 -13.66 7.54
N GLY A 171 5.76 -13.11 7.52
CA GLY A 171 6.82 -13.49 8.49
C GLY A 171 6.42 -13.27 9.97
N TRP A 172 5.24 -12.67 10.17
CA TRP A 172 4.53 -12.59 11.43
C TRP A 172 3.52 -13.72 11.65
N ASP A 173 3.58 -14.85 10.94
CA ASP A 173 2.87 -16.10 11.26
C ASP A 173 3.88 -17.23 11.64
N ASP A 174 5.18 -16.92 11.57
CA ASP A 174 6.31 -17.81 11.86
C ASP A 174 6.47 -18.15 13.35
N PHE A 175 5.64 -17.62 14.24
CA PHE A 175 5.65 -17.99 15.67
C PHE A 175 5.19 -19.43 15.92
N LYS A 176 4.72 -20.14 14.89
CA LYS A 176 4.48 -21.59 14.91
C LYS A 176 5.66 -22.35 14.29
N ARG A 177 6.91 -22.07 14.68
CA ARG A 177 8.05 -22.95 14.36
C ARG A 177 7.85 -24.32 15.00
N GLY A 178 7.37 -25.27 14.22
CA GLY A 178 7.41 -26.70 14.53
C GLY A 178 7.39 -27.49 13.23
N ARG A 179 8.28 -28.49 13.12
CA ARG A 179 8.46 -29.58 12.12
C ARG A 179 8.25 -29.34 10.60
N ASP A 180 7.47 -28.36 10.19
CA ASP A 180 6.99 -28.11 8.82
C ASP A 180 7.49 -26.77 8.25
N ALA A 181 8.58 -26.22 8.79
CA ALA A 181 9.18 -25.01 8.25
C ALA A 181 9.84 -25.28 6.89
N PRO A 182 9.80 -24.32 5.93
CA PRO A 182 10.54 -24.44 4.67
C PRO A 182 12.04 -24.65 4.93
N ILE A 183 12.63 -25.66 4.28
CA ILE A 183 14.04 -26.04 4.44
C ILE A 183 14.98 -24.91 3.98
N SER A 184 14.52 -24.12 3.01
CA SER A 184 15.21 -22.94 2.50
C SER A 184 14.34 -21.69 2.68
N GLY A 185 14.89 -20.68 3.34
CA GLY A 185 14.36 -19.32 3.37
C GLY A 185 15.53 -18.34 3.29
N ASN A 186 15.28 -17.14 2.77
CA ASN A 186 16.27 -16.06 2.72
C ASN A 186 16.65 -15.67 4.16
N GLN A 187 17.77 -16.20 4.64
CA GLN A 187 18.48 -15.70 5.81
C GLN A 187 19.31 -14.48 5.44
#